data_AF-A0A2V7RTK4-F1
#
_entry.id   AF-A0A2V7RTK4-F1
#
_cell.length_a   1.000
_cell.length_b   1.000
_cell.length_c   1.000
_cell.angle_alpha   90.00
_cell.angle_beta   90.00
_cell.angle_gamma   90.00
#
_symmetry.space_group_name_H-M   'P 1'
#
loop_
_entity.id
_entity.type
_entity.pdbx_description
1 polymer ?
#
loop_
_entity_poly.entity_id
_entity_poly.type
_entity_poly.pdbx_seq_one_letter_code
_entity_poly.pdbx_strand_id
1 'polypeptide(L)'
;MAGFVAATYMRGLPFIQVPTTLLAMIDASIGGKTGVDTLAGKNLVGAFHQPSAVIADLDVLRTLPPEHLRAGLAEAIKHGVIADAAYFDDVAEAAPSIVSGSRQAAAALERVAVRSIAIKADVVRRDEREGGVRKTLNFGHTIGHAIELRSEYRMLHGEAVAVGMVLESRVAERLGVAEAGTSDRVRQAIERSGLPASRPANQTPRPCDSRARRRDRLWHP
;
A
#
# COMPACT_ATOMS: atom_id res chain seq x y z
N MET A 1 -1.42 0.59 -15.57
CA MET A 1 -1.54 0.41 -17.04
C MET A 1 -2.43 1.45 -17.71
N ALA A 2 -3.76 1.48 -17.50
CA ALA A 2 -4.67 2.37 -18.25
C ALA A 2 -4.27 3.86 -18.21
N GLY A 3 -3.92 4.38 -17.03
CA GLY A 3 -3.44 5.76 -16.91
C GLY A 3 -2.11 6.03 -17.65
N PHE A 4 -1.24 5.03 -17.81
CA PHE A 4 0.00 5.20 -18.59
C PHE A 4 -0.31 5.23 -20.09
N VAL A 5 -1.23 4.39 -20.56
CA VAL A 5 -1.74 4.47 -21.94
C VAL A 5 -2.33 5.85 -22.20
N ALA A 6 -3.19 6.34 -21.30
CA ALA A 6 -3.77 7.68 -21.41
C ALA A 6 -2.72 8.80 -21.42
N ALA A 7 -1.64 8.67 -20.65
CA ALA A 7 -0.55 9.65 -20.62
C ALA A 7 0.21 9.72 -21.97
N THR A 8 0.37 8.58 -22.65
CA THR A 8 1.20 8.49 -23.86
C THR A 8 0.40 8.55 -25.15
N TYR A 9 -0.88 8.18 -25.13
CA TYR A 9 -1.72 8.15 -26.33
C TYR A 9 -1.97 9.57 -26.84
N MET A 10 -1.57 9.84 -28.08
CA MET A 10 -1.66 11.17 -28.70
C MET A 10 -1.11 12.32 -27.82
N ARG A 11 -0.06 12.03 -27.02
CA ARG A 11 0.55 12.97 -26.06
C ARG A 11 -0.31 13.36 -24.86
N GLY A 12 -1.39 12.63 -24.60
CA GLY A 12 -2.20 12.77 -23.40
C GLY A 12 -3.70 12.82 -23.69
N LEU A 13 -4.46 11.93 -23.04
CA LEU A 13 -5.91 11.98 -22.99
C LEU A 13 -6.42 11.99 -21.54
N PRO A 14 -7.58 12.62 -21.28
CA PRO A 14 -8.26 12.48 -20.00
C PRO A 14 -8.70 11.03 -19.77
N PHE A 15 -8.71 10.61 -18.52
CA PHE A 15 -9.18 9.27 -18.12
C PHE A 15 -9.80 9.32 -16.73
N ILE A 16 -10.65 8.34 -16.42
CA ILE A 16 -11.30 8.17 -15.12
C ILE A 16 -10.86 6.84 -14.53
N GLN A 17 -10.60 6.81 -13.23
CA GLN A 17 -10.36 5.58 -12.49
C GLN A 17 -11.67 5.11 -11.86
N VAL A 18 -12.03 3.85 -12.08
CA VAL A 18 -13.15 3.17 -11.40
C VAL A 18 -12.58 1.97 -10.65
N PRO A 19 -11.92 2.20 -9.51
CA PRO A 19 -11.26 1.13 -8.76
C PRO A 19 -12.27 0.12 -8.20
N THR A 20 -12.01 -1.17 -8.41
CA THR A 20 -12.88 -2.28 -7.96
C THR A 20 -12.27 -3.12 -6.83
N THR A 21 -11.12 -2.70 -6.30
CA THR A 21 -10.48 -3.32 -5.13
C THR A 21 -10.27 -2.26 -4.07
N LEU A 22 -10.28 -2.66 -2.80
CA LEU A 22 -10.04 -1.72 -1.69
C LEU A 22 -8.68 -1.01 -1.84
N LEU A 23 -7.64 -1.79 -2.17
CA LEU A 23 -6.30 -1.26 -2.46
C LEU A 23 -6.33 -0.19 -3.55
N ALA A 24 -7.02 -0.43 -4.65
CA ALA A 24 -7.11 0.55 -5.73
C ALA A 24 -7.90 1.78 -5.30
N MET A 25 -8.98 1.63 -4.53
CA MET A 25 -9.81 2.74 -4.07
C MET A 25 -9.04 3.71 -3.17
N ILE A 26 -8.30 3.17 -2.21
CA ILE A 26 -7.69 3.98 -1.16
C ILE A 26 -6.25 4.37 -1.47
N ASP A 27 -5.59 3.64 -2.36
CA ASP A 27 -4.21 3.86 -2.72
C ASP A 27 -4.04 3.99 -4.25
N ALA A 28 -4.02 2.90 -5.02
CA ALA A 28 -3.42 2.92 -6.37
C ALA A 28 -4.10 3.86 -7.39
N SER A 29 -5.38 4.17 -7.24
CA SER A 29 -6.10 5.08 -8.15
C SER A 29 -5.81 6.57 -7.88
N ILE A 30 -5.17 6.91 -6.75
CA ILE A 30 -4.99 8.28 -6.28
C ILE A 30 -3.54 8.75 -6.50
N GLY A 31 -3.41 9.94 -7.09
CA GLY A 31 -2.15 10.68 -7.19
C GLY A 31 -1.33 10.43 -8.44
N GLY A 32 -1.94 9.92 -9.50
CA GLY A 32 -1.43 10.01 -10.87
C GLY A 32 -0.17 9.21 -11.18
N LYS A 33 0.35 8.39 -10.25
CA LYS A 33 1.46 7.48 -10.58
C LYS A 33 0.94 6.35 -11.46
N THR A 34 1.42 6.29 -12.68
CA THR A 34 1.03 5.25 -13.65
C THR A 34 2.28 4.62 -14.24
N GLY A 35 2.21 3.33 -14.56
CA GLY A 35 3.34 2.64 -15.16
C GLY A 35 3.05 1.19 -15.50
N VAL A 36 4.11 0.51 -15.90
CA VAL A 36 4.17 -0.90 -16.25
C VAL A 36 5.45 -1.52 -15.67
N ASP A 37 5.39 -2.83 -15.44
CA ASP A 37 6.54 -3.61 -15.02
C ASP A 37 7.45 -3.91 -16.20
N THR A 38 8.72 -4.16 -15.91
CA THR A 38 9.70 -4.67 -16.88
C THR A 38 10.42 -5.87 -16.28
N LEU A 39 11.16 -6.63 -17.08
CA LEU A 39 12.04 -7.70 -16.58
C LEU A 39 13.06 -7.20 -15.53
N ALA A 40 13.39 -5.90 -15.54
CA ALA A 40 14.29 -5.30 -14.57
C ALA A 40 13.61 -4.96 -13.24
N GLY A 41 12.28 -4.89 -13.15
CA GLY A 41 11.58 -4.61 -11.91
C GLY A 41 10.23 -3.90 -12.07
N LYS A 42 9.61 -3.65 -10.91
CA LYS A 42 8.24 -3.16 -10.79
C LYS A 42 8.10 -1.67 -11.14
N ASN A 43 7.08 -1.34 -11.91
CA ASN A 43 6.65 -0.01 -12.38
C ASN A 43 7.71 0.81 -13.14
N LEU A 44 8.86 0.25 -13.52
CA LEU A 44 10.09 1.01 -13.86
C LEU A 44 9.92 2.03 -14.99
N VAL A 45 8.96 1.78 -15.88
CA VAL A 45 8.56 2.71 -16.94
C VAL A 45 7.16 3.24 -16.62
N GLY A 46 7.00 4.55 -16.63
CA GLY A 46 5.74 5.18 -16.23
C GLY A 46 5.71 6.69 -16.40
N ALA A 47 4.61 7.29 -15.96
CA ALA A 47 4.36 8.73 -16.01
C ALA A 47 3.56 9.18 -14.77
N PHE A 48 3.75 10.44 -14.40
CA PHE A 48 2.80 11.16 -13.53
C PHE A 48 1.70 11.75 -14.42
N HIS A 49 0.49 11.18 -14.38
CA HIS A 49 -0.68 11.57 -15.16
C HIS A 49 -1.94 11.46 -14.31
N GLN A 50 -2.52 12.59 -13.92
CA GLN A 50 -3.68 12.63 -13.02
C GLN A 50 -4.96 12.18 -13.73
N PRO A 51 -5.81 11.36 -13.09
CA PRO A 51 -7.14 11.09 -13.61
C PRO A 51 -8.02 12.34 -13.51
N SER A 52 -8.97 12.48 -14.42
CA SER A 52 -10.00 13.53 -14.37
C SER A 52 -10.99 13.30 -13.23
N ALA A 53 -11.20 12.04 -12.84
CA ALA A 53 -12.00 11.65 -11.68
C ALA A 53 -11.61 10.26 -11.19
N VAL A 54 -11.90 9.99 -9.90
CA VAL A 54 -11.86 8.66 -9.29
C VAL A 54 -13.26 8.37 -8.75
N ILE A 55 -13.88 7.26 -9.18
CA ILE A 55 -15.22 6.85 -8.76
C ILE A 55 -15.07 5.59 -7.89
N ALA A 56 -15.04 5.77 -6.58
CA ALA A 56 -14.93 4.68 -5.61
C ALA A 56 -16.33 4.26 -5.13
N ASP A 57 -16.91 3.27 -5.82
CA ASP A 57 -18.17 2.63 -5.42
C ASP A 57 -17.89 1.43 -4.52
N LEU A 58 -18.27 1.51 -3.23
CA LEU A 58 -18.00 0.43 -2.27
C LEU A 58 -18.81 -0.83 -2.52
N ASP A 59 -19.94 -0.76 -3.25
CA ASP A 59 -20.79 -1.94 -3.50
C ASP A 59 -20.07 -3.00 -4.34
N VAL A 60 -19.12 -2.60 -5.19
CA VAL A 60 -18.31 -3.53 -5.99
C VAL A 60 -17.40 -4.39 -5.11
N LEU A 61 -17.11 -3.98 -3.86
CA LEU A 61 -16.29 -4.76 -2.94
C LEU A 61 -17.02 -5.99 -2.38
N ARG A 62 -18.35 -6.06 -2.53
CA ARG A 62 -19.16 -7.21 -2.06
C ARG A 62 -18.80 -8.52 -2.77
N THR A 63 -18.26 -8.44 -3.98
CA THR A 63 -17.82 -9.60 -4.76
C THR A 63 -16.30 -9.78 -4.75
N LEU A 64 -15.57 -8.91 -4.06
CA LEU A 64 -14.11 -8.99 -3.97
C LEU A 64 -13.70 -10.19 -3.10
N PRO A 65 -12.77 -11.05 -3.56
CA PRO A 65 -12.28 -12.14 -2.74
C PRO A 65 -11.67 -11.63 -1.41
N PRO A 66 -11.91 -12.30 -0.27
CA PRO A 66 -11.48 -11.83 1.04
C PRO A 66 -9.98 -11.54 1.15
N GLU A 67 -9.12 -12.29 0.45
CA GLU A 67 -7.67 -12.08 0.39
C GLU A 67 -7.30 -10.73 -0.23
N HIS A 68 -8.04 -10.26 -1.24
CA HIS A 68 -7.82 -8.95 -1.85
C HIS A 68 -8.36 -7.81 -0.97
N LEU A 69 -9.44 -8.06 -0.22
CA LEU A 69 -9.93 -7.11 0.78
C LEU A 69 -8.89 -6.94 1.90
N ARG A 70 -8.37 -8.04 2.44
CA ARG A 70 -7.28 -8.04 3.43
C ARG A 70 -6.04 -7.32 2.90
N ALA A 71 -5.61 -7.63 1.67
CA ALA A 71 -4.48 -6.96 1.04
C ALA A 71 -4.68 -5.44 0.94
N GLY A 72 -5.91 -4.96 0.70
CA GLY A 72 -6.21 -3.53 0.73
C GLY A 72 -6.09 -2.89 2.11
N LEU A 73 -6.42 -3.62 3.18
CA LEU A 73 -6.28 -3.11 4.56
C LEU A 73 -4.82 -2.82 4.96
N ALA A 74 -3.84 -3.46 4.32
CA ALA A 74 -2.43 -3.14 4.54
C ALA A 74 -2.13 -1.65 4.26
N GLU A 75 -2.72 -1.10 3.19
CA GLU A 75 -2.54 0.32 2.84
C GLU A 75 -3.29 1.24 3.81
N ALA A 76 -4.45 0.83 4.32
CA ALA A 76 -5.16 1.57 5.35
C ALA A 76 -4.35 1.66 6.65
N ILE A 77 -3.75 0.56 7.08
CA ILE A 77 -2.85 0.52 8.24
C ILE A 77 -1.64 1.43 8.00
N LYS A 78 -1.01 1.33 6.81
CA LYS A 78 0.10 2.20 6.41
C LYS A 78 -0.26 3.68 6.56
N HIS A 79 -1.43 4.09 6.05
CA HIS A 79 -1.91 5.47 6.17
C HIS A 79 -2.03 5.93 7.63
N GLY A 80 -2.55 5.07 8.51
CA GLY A 80 -2.59 5.34 9.95
C GLY A 80 -1.19 5.56 10.54
N VAL A 81 -0.24 4.65 10.27
CA VAL A 81 1.13 4.74 10.82
C VAL A 81 1.82 6.05 10.39
N ILE A 82 1.65 6.47 9.14
CA ILE A 82 2.40 7.62 8.59
C ILE A 82 1.77 8.98 8.89
N ALA A 83 0.48 9.04 9.26
CA ALA A 83 -0.26 10.30 9.29
C ALA A 83 -1.25 10.47 10.44
N ASP A 84 -1.80 9.39 11.02
CA ASP A 84 -2.92 9.51 11.95
C ASP A 84 -3.03 8.29 12.88
N ALA A 85 -2.57 8.47 14.13
CA ALA A 85 -2.58 7.42 15.14
C ALA A 85 -3.99 7.00 15.58
N ALA A 86 -4.96 7.92 15.61
CA ALA A 86 -6.35 7.58 15.95
C ALA A 86 -6.96 6.74 14.83
N TYR A 87 -6.72 7.13 13.58
CA TYR A 87 -7.13 6.33 12.42
C TYR A 87 -6.45 4.95 12.37
N PHE A 88 -5.18 4.84 12.77
CA PHE A 88 -4.51 3.55 12.90
C PHE A 88 -5.26 2.61 13.87
N ASP A 89 -5.61 3.13 15.05
CA ASP A 89 -6.34 2.36 16.05
C ASP A 89 -7.75 1.98 15.54
N ASP A 90 -8.45 2.91 14.89
CA ASP A 90 -9.76 2.67 14.26
C ASP A 90 -9.71 1.56 13.19
N VAL A 91 -8.69 1.58 12.32
CA VAL A 91 -8.51 0.54 11.28
C VAL A 91 -8.23 -0.82 11.93
N ALA A 92 -7.37 -0.86 12.95
CA ALA A 92 -7.00 -2.08 13.65
C ALA A 92 -8.20 -2.72 14.38
N GLU A 93 -9.13 -1.90 14.89
CA GLU A 93 -10.38 -2.37 15.49
C GLU A 93 -11.41 -2.81 14.43
N ALA A 94 -11.55 -2.05 13.35
CA ALA A 94 -12.53 -2.31 12.29
C ALA A 94 -12.19 -3.52 11.42
N ALA A 95 -10.91 -3.84 11.23
CA ALA A 95 -10.45 -4.82 10.25
C ALA A 95 -11.10 -6.21 10.38
N PRO A 96 -11.21 -6.84 11.57
CA PRO A 96 -11.88 -8.14 11.70
C PRO A 96 -13.36 -8.11 11.25
N SER A 97 -14.07 -7.02 11.55
CA SER A 97 -15.47 -6.81 11.17
C SER A 97 -15.62 -6.64 9.66
N ILE A 98 -14.72 -5.87 9.02
CA ILE A 98 -14.67 -5.67 7.58
C ILE A 98 -14.41 -6.99 6.87
N VAL A 99 -13.41 -7.76 7.31
CA VAL A 99 -13.00 -9.03 6.67
C VAL A 99 -14.06 -10.11 6.81
N SER A 100 -14.75 -10.17 7.96
CA SER A 100 -15.82 -11.16 8.20
C SER A 100 -17.16 -10.79 7.57
N GLY A 101 -17.32 -9.57 7.05
CA GLY A 101 -18.59 -9.11 6.49
C GLY A 101 -19.69 -8.99 7.54
N SER A 102 -19.34 -8.58 8.76
CA SER A 102 -20.31 -8.40 9.85
C SER A 102 -21.39 -7.34 9.50
N ARG A 103 -22.46 -7.26 10.28
CA ARG A 103 -23.52 -6.23 10.11
C ARG A 103 -22.95 -4.79 10.10
N GLN A 104 -21.82 -4.55 10.76
CA GLN A 104 -21.18 -3.23 10.86
C GLN A 104 -20.11 -3.01 9.78
N ALA A 105 -19.82 -4.02 8.95
CA ALA A 105 -18.73 -3.99 7.98
C ALA A 105 -18.86 -2.85 6.96
N ALA A 106 -20.07 -2.60 6.44
CA ALA A 106 -20.29 -1.58 5.42
C ALA A 106 -19.93 -0.17 5.94
N ALA A 107 -20.46 0.21 7.11
CA ALA A 107 -20.17 1.51 7.70
C ALA A 107 -18.69 1.64 8.13
N ALA A 108 -18.07 0.57 8.61
CA ALA A 108 -16.66 0.56 8.95
C ALA A 108 -15.77 0.73 7.70
N LEU A 109 -16.09 0.00 6.63
CA LEU A 109 -15.40 0.04 5.35
C LEU A 109 -15.48 1.42 4.71
N GLU A 110 -16.65 2.06 4.74
CA GLU A 110 -16.83 3.43 4.25
C GLU A 110 -15.94 4.42 5.00
N ARG A 111 -15.97 4.41 6.35
CA ARG A 111 -15.11 5.29 7.16
C ARG A 111 -13.63 5.07 6.86
N VAL A 112 -13.21 3.80 6.78
CA VAL A 112 -11.83 3.44 6.45
C VAL A 112 -11.44 3.96 5.07
N ALA A 113 -12.28 3.76 4.06
CA ALA A 113 -12.02 4.21 2.71
C ALA A 113 -11.90 5.74 2.64
N VAL A 114 -12.89 6.46 3.17
CA VAL A 114 -12.92 7.94 3.16
C VAL A 114 -11.68 8.52 3.83
N ARG A 115 -11.30 8.03 5.01
CA ARG A 115 -10.14 8.58 5.75
C ARG A 115 -8.82 8.25 5.06
N SER A 116 -8.63 7.04 4.53
CA SER A 116 -7.45 6.72 3.73
C SER A 116 -7.31 7.59 2.49
N ILE A 117 -8.41 7.78 1.75
CA ILE A 117 -8.46 8.64 0.57
C ILE A 117 -8.05 10.06 0.94
N ALA A 118 -8.59 10.60 2.04
CA ALA A 118 -8.25 11.94 2.52
C ALA A 118 -6.76 12.08 2.88
N ILE A 119 -6.19 11.10 3.60
CA ILE A 119 -4.75 11.08 3.96
C ILE A 119 -3.90 11.08 2.70
N LYS A 120 -4.16 10.15 1.77
CA LYS A 120 -3.36 10.04 0.54
C LYS A 120 -3.50 11.28 -0.34
N ALA A 121 -4.71 11.81 -0.49
CA ALA A 121 -4.95 13.03 -1.26
C ALA A 121 -4.19 14.24 -0.68
N ASP A 122 -4.12 14.37 0.65
CA ASP A 122 -3.34 15.44 1.28
C ASP A 122 -1.84 15.30 1.02
N VAL A 123 -1.28 14.09 1.20
CA VAL A 123 0.14 13.83 0.95
C VAL A 123 0.49 14.09 -0.52
N VAL A 124 -0.36 13.65 -1.46
CA VAL A 124 -0.18 13.89 -2.90
C VAL A 124 -0.28 15.38 -3.22
N ARG A 125 -1.22 16.11 -2.63
CA ARG A 125 -1.38 17.56 -2.83
C ARG A 125 -0.11 18.31 -2.42
N ARG A 126 0.52 17.88 -1.32
CA ARG A 126 1.74 18.50 -0.78
C ARG A 126 2.99 18.16 -1.58
N ASP A 127 3.02 17.02 -2.26
CA ASP A 127 4.17 16.55 -3.03
C ASP A 127 3.76 15.60 -4.16
N GLU A 128 3.28 16.17 -5.27
CA GLU A 128 2.78 15.36 -6.39
C GLU A 128 3.87 14.51 -7.05
N ARG A 129 5.11 14.97 -7.11
CA ARG A 129 6.18 14.29 -7.87
C ARG A 129 7.16 13.50 -7.01
N GLU A 130 6.84 13.26 -5.74
CA GLU A 130 7.65 12.45 -4.82
C GLU A 130 9.06 12.99 -4.56
N GLY A 131 9.18 14.31 -4.40
CA GLY A 131 10.45 14.95 -4.01
C GLY A 131 10.74 14.85 -2.51
N GLY A 132 9.73 14.72 -1.67
CA GLY A 132 9.81 14.86 -0.21
C GLY A 132 8.77 14.02 0.52
N VAL A 133 7.74 14.68 1.09
CA VAL A 133 6.78 14.04 2.02
C VAL A 133 6.05 12.85 1.40
N ARG A 134 5.86 12.80 0.07
CA ARG A 134 5.16 11.66 -0.57
C ARG A 134 5.95 10.36 -0.45
N LYS A 135 7.25 10.41 -0.15
CA LYS A 135 8.07 9.22 0.13
C LYS A 135 7.58 8.43 1.34
N THR A 136 6.87 9.06 2.30
CA THR A 136 6.30 8.34 3.46
C THR A 136 5.23 7.32 3.05
N LEU A 137 4.57 7.50 1.90
CA LEU A 137 3.62 6.51 1.37
C LEU A 137 4.30 5.20 0.95
N ASN A 138 5.64 5.15 0.92
CA ASN A 138 6.41 3.94 0.66
C ASN A 138 6.83 3.22 1.96
N PHE A 139 6.30 3.60 3.13
CA PHE A 139 6.48 2.82 4.34
C PHE A 139 6.04 1.36 4.12
N GLY A 140 6.93 0.42 4.47
CA GLY A 140 6.79 -1.01 4.21
C GLY A 140 7.12 -1.46 2.77
N HIS A 141 7.29 -0.55 1.82
CA HIS A 141 7.42 -0.90 0.41
C HIS A 141 8.85 -1.27 0.01
N THR A 142 9.88 -0.73 0.64
CA THR A 142 11.27 -1.09 0.32
C THR A 142 11.51 -2.57 0.60
N ILE A 143 11.13 -3.03 1.80
CA ILE A 143 11.22 -4.46 2.13
C ILE A 143 10.11 -5.25 1.43
N GLY A 144 8.90 -4.70 1.33
CA GLY A 144 7.76 -5.35 0.68
C GLY A 144 8.02 -5.70 -0.78
N HIS A 145 8.53 -4.78 -1.60
CA HIS A 145 8.89 -5.04 -2.99
C HIS A 145 9.96 -6.13 -3.12
N ALA A 146 10.92 -6.18 -2.20
CA ALA A 146 11.91 -7.26 -2.17
C ALA A 146 11.27 -8.62 -1.87
N ILE A 147 10.25 -8.67 -1.00
CA ILE A 147 9.47 -9.88 -0.70
C ILE A 147 8.64 -10.30 -1.90
N GLU A 148 7.92 -9.37 -2.55
CA GLU A 148 7.16 -9.66 -3.78
C GLU A 148 8.05 -10.33 -4.83
N LEU A 149 9.21 -9.73 -5.12
CA LEU A 149 10.17 -10.25 -6.09
C LEU A 149 10.66 -11.65 -5.70
N ARG A 150 10.97 -11.88 -4.42
CA ARG A 150 11.44 -13.18 -3.92
C ARG A 150 10.35 -14.25 -3.88
N SER A 151 9.09 -13.83 -3.75
CA SER A 151 7.94 -14.73 -3.85
C SER A 151 7.57 -15.08 -5.30
N GLU A 152 8.29 -14.52 -6.28
CA GLU A 152 7.93 -14.61 -7.70
C GLU A 152 6.50 -14.09 -7.95
N TYR A 153 6.13 -13.03 -7.22
CA TYR A 153 4.80 -12.41 -7.26
C TYR A 153 3.63 -13.34 -6.92
N ARG A 154 3.90 -14.46 -6.21
CA ARG A 154 2.84 -15.32 -5.65
C ARG A 154 2.17 -14.73 -4.42
N MET A 155 2.86 -13.85 -3.71
CA MET A 155 2.33 -13.10 -2.57
C MET A 155 1.64 -11.83 -3.07
N LEU A 156 0.45 -11.51 -2.54
CA LEU A 156 -0.25 -10.29 -2.90
C LEU A 156 0.54 -9.06 -2.41
N HIS A 157 0.37 -7.93 -3.10
CA HIS A 157 1.07 -6.69 -2.76
C HIS A 157 0.92 -6.29 -1.29
N GLY A 158 -0.33 -6.22 -0.81
CA GLY A 158 -0.62 -5.85 0.58
C GLY A 158 -0.06 -6.84 1.60
N GLU A 159 0.04 -8.12 1.27
CA GLU A 159 0.66 -9.11 2.15
C GLU A 159 2.17 -8.87 2.28
N ALA A 160 2.85 -8.57 1.17
CA ALA A 160 4.26 -8.26 1.17
C ALA A 160 4.56 -6.93 1.88
N VAL A 161 3.74 -5.90 1.63
CA VAL A 161 3.83 -4.60 2.31
C VAL A 161 3.58 -4.75 3.81
N ALA A 162 2.64 -5.58 4.24
CA ALA A 162 2.41 -5.85 5.66
C ALA A 162 3.66 -6.41 6.36
N VAL A 163 4.29 -7.44 5.80
CA VAL A 163 5.56 -7.96 6.34
C VAL A 163 6.65 -6.88 6.31
N GLY A 164 6.70 -6.08 5.25
CA GLY A 164 7.60 -4.94 5.13
C GLY A 164 7.44 -3.93 6.26
N MET A 165 6.21 -3.51 6.57
CA MET A 165 5.91 -2.55 7.65
C MET A 165 6.39 -3.04 9.01
N VAL A 166 6.20 -4.33 9.34
CA VAL A 166 6.71 -4.91 10.60
C VAL A 166 8.24 -4.84 10.65
N LEU A 167 8.91 -5.22 9.56
CA LEU A 167 10.37 -5.24 9.49
C LEU A 167 10.98 -3.84 9.52
N GLU A 168 10.38 -2.89 8.79
CA GLU A 168 10.82 -1.49 8.79
C GLU A 168 10.58 -0.83 10.15
N SER A 169 9.48 -1.15 10.84
CA SER A 169 9.22 -0.67 12.21
C SER A 169 10.28 -1.19 13.19
N ARG A 170 10.69 -2.47 13.10
CA ARG A 170 11.77 -3.03 13.93
C ARG A 170 13.12 -2.35 13.67
N VAL A 171 13.38 -1.97 12.42
CA VAL A 171 14.58 -1.20 12.07
C VAL A 171 14.49 0.20 12.69
N ALA A 172 13.34 0.88 12.60
CA ALA A 172 13.13 2.19 13.19
C ALA A 172 13.33 2.19 14.72
N GLU A 173 12.84 1.16 15.43
CA GLU A 173 13.08 0.98 16.87
C GLU A 173 14.57 0.80 17.20
N ARG A 174 15.26 -0.07 16.45
CA ARG A 174 16.71 -0.30 16.66
C ARG A 174 17.57 0.93 16.39
N LEU A 175 17.10 1.81 15.49
CA LEU A 175 17.76 3.07 15.18
C LEU A 175 17.37 4.21 16.14
N GLY A 176 16.45 3.98 17.07
CA GLY A 176 15.93 5.01 17.98
C GLY A 176 15.06 6.07 17.30
N VAL A 177 14.57 5.80 16.09
CA VAL A 177 13.66 6.69 15.35
C VAL A 177 12.20 6.47 15.79
N ALA A 178 11.86 5.24 16.17
CA ALA A 178 10.56 4.89 16.73
C ALA A 178 10.69 4.44 18.19
N GLU A 179 9.65 4.70 18.98
CA GLU A 179 9.56 4.25 20.37
C GLU A 179 9.49 2.73 20.46
N ALA A 180 10.08 2.15 21.50
CA ALA A 180 10.01 0.72 21.75
C ALA A 180 8.55 0.24 21.89
N GLY A 181 8.17 -0.78 21.14
CA GLY A 181 6.82 -1.33 21.09
C GLY A 181 6.02 -0.88 19.86
N THR A 182 6.53 0.08 19.08
CA THR A 182 5.93 0.49 17.79
C THR A 182 5.80 -0.71 16.84
N SER A 183 6.84 -1.52 16.71
CA SER A 183 6.82 -2.67 15.81
C SER A 183 5.82 -3.73 16.23
N ASP A 184 5.61 -3.92 17.53
CA ASP A 184 4.61 -4.83 18.06
C ASP A 184 3.19 -4.32 17.87
N ARG A 185 2.95 -3.01 18.02
CA ARG A 185 1.63 -2.42 17.70
C ARG A 185 1.29 -2.63 16.22
N VAL A 186 2.23 -2.32 15.32
CA VAL A 186 2.05 -2.53 13.87
C VAL A 186 1.81 -4.01 13.55
N ARG A 187 2.59 -4.92 14.14
CA ARG A 187 2.42 -6.37 14.00
C ARG A 187 1.03 -6.83 14.40
N GLN A 188 0.54 -6.39 15.56
CA GLN A 188 -0.78 -6.77 16.07
C GLN A 188 -1.92 -6.27 15.17
N ALA A 189 -1.85 -5.04 14.66
CA ALA A 189 -2.86 -4.52 13.73
C ALA A 189 -2.91 -5.31 12.41
N ILE A 190 -1.75 -5.71 11.90
CA ILE A 190 -1.63 -6.57 10.71
C ILE A 190 -2.24 -7.94 10.96
N GLU A 191 -1.91 -8.59 12.07
CA GLU A 191 -2.43 -9.91 12.43
C GLU A 191 -3.96 -9.89 12.60
N ARG A 192 -4.50 -8.84 13.25
CA ARG A 192 -5.96 -8.64 13.39
C ARG A 192 -6.68 -8.50 12.05
N SER A 193 -5.98 -8.01 11.03
CA SER A 193 -6.50 -7.87 9.67
C SER A 193 -6.42 -9.17 8.87
N GLY A 194 -5.92 -10.26 9.46
CA GLY A 194 -5.70 -11.55 8.80
C GLY A 194 -4.57 -11.52 7.77
N LEU A 195 -3.65 -10.55 7.87
CA LEU A 195 -2.49 -10.41 7.02
C LEU A 195 -1.26 -11.09 7.64
N PRO A 196 -0.30 -11.55 6.82
CA PRO A 196 0.95 -12.12 7.34
C PRO A 196 1.82 -11.03 7.96
N ALA A 197 2.30 -11.29 9.18
CA ALA A 197 3.19 -10.38 9.91
C ALA A 197 4.65 -10.87 9.98
N SER A 198 4.96 -11.98 9.30
CA SER A 198 6.30 -12.56 9.23
C SER A 198 6.56 -13.17 7.84
N ARG A 199 7.83 -13.36 7.50
CA ARG A 199 8.22 -13.96 6.22
C ARG A 199 7.79 -15.44 6.18
N PRO A 200 7.32 -15.96 5.03
CA PRO A 200 7.05 -17.38 4.88
C PRO A 200 8.30 -18.22 5.18
N ALA A 201 8.14 -19.29 5.96
CA ALA A 201 9.24 -20.12 6.49
C ALA A 201 10.17 -20.72 5.40
N ASN A 202 9.70 -20.85 4.16
CA ASN A 202 10.46 -21.43 3.05
C ASN A 202 11.38 -20.44 2.30
N GLN A 203 11.53 -19.19 2.77
CA GLN A 203 12.52 -18.27 2.22
C GLN A 203 13.80 -18.33 3.06
N THR A 204 14.75 -19.18 2.68
CA THR A 204 16.09 -19.18 3.28
C THR A 204 16.70 -17.78 3.20
N PRO A 205 17.33 -17.25 4.28
CA PRO A 205 18.05 -15.99 4.21
C PRO A 205 19.29 -16.19 3.33
N ARG A 206 19.17 -15.91 2.03
CA ARG A 206 20.33 -15.67 1.17
C ARG A 206 20.78 -14.22 1.41
N PRO A 207 22.10 -13.93 1.34
CA PRO A 207 22.62 -12.59 1.55
C PRO A 207 21.80 -11.60 0.73
N CYS A 208 21.43 -10.47 1.35
CA CYS A 208 20.62 -9.43 0.76
C CYS A 208 21.23 -9.04 -0.60
N ASP A 209 20.61 -9.48 -1.69
CA ASP A 209 21.10 -9.22 -3.03
C ASP A 209 21.11 -7.71 -3.25
N SER A 210 22.31 -7.13 -3.36
CA SER A 210 22.53 -5.72 -3.62
C SER A 210 21.75 -5.21 -4.83
N ARG A 211 21.33 -6.10 -5.75
CA ARG A 211 20.48 -5.77 -6.91
C ARG A 211 19.06 -5.36 -6.52
N ALA A 212 18.48 -5.90 -5.45
CA ALA A 212 17.13 -5.53 -5.01
C ALA A 212 17.11 -4.11 -4.42
N ARG A 213 18.12 -3.73 -3.64
CA ARG A 213 18.25 -2.35 -3.10
C ARG A 213 18.47 -1.32 -4.21
N ARG A 214 19.32 -1.64 -5.20
CA ARG A 214 19.61 -0.75 -6.35
C ARG A 214 18.42 -0.53 -7.28
N ARG A 215 17.35 -1.32 -7.16
CA ARG A 215 16.13 -1.22 -7.98
C ARG A 215 14.98 -0.52 -7.27
N ASP A 216 15.15 -0.16 -5.99
CA ASP A 216 14.22 0.73 -5.32
C ASP A 216 14.45 2.16 -5.84
N ARG A 217 13.38 2.84 -6.27
CA ARG A 217 13.45 4.19 -6.82
C ARG A 217 13.89 5.24 -5.79
N LEU A 218 13.76 4.91 -4.51
CA LEU A 218 14.16 5.79 -3.42
C LEU A 218 15.66 5.70 -3.10
N TRP A 219 16.38 4.76 -3.72
CA TRP A 219 17.82 4.62 -3.54
C TRP A 219 18.56 5.76 -4.26
N HIS A 220 19.10 6.70 -3.48
CA HIS A 220 20.09 7.65 -3.95
C HIS A 220 21.49 7.19 -3.47
N PRO A 221 22.49 7.12 -4.37
CA PRO A 221 23.85 6.69 -4.03
C PRO A 221 24.57 7.66 -3.07
#